data_AF-A0A146L549-F1
#
_entry.id   AF-A0A146L549-F1
#
_cell.length_a   1.000
_cell.length_b   1.000
_cell.length_c   1.000
_cell.angle_alpha   90.00
_cell.angle_beta   90.00
_cell.angle_gamma   90.00
#
_symmetry.space_group_name_H-M   'P 1'
#
loop_
_entity.id
_entity.type
_entity.pdbx_description
1 polymer ?
#
loop_
_entity_poly.entity_id
_entity_poly.type
_entity_poly.pdbx_seq_one_letter_code
_entity_poly.pdbx_strand_id
1 'polypeptide(L)'
;MENVSDDVIVGRCIAVLKGIFGNSNVPQPKETVVTRWRVDQWARGSYSFVAVGASGTDYDVLAAPVLPQPQNPQDKTPVVPRLFFAGEHTIRNYPATVHGAFLSGLREGGRISDQFLGCPYSPDPKVQ
;
A
#
# COMPACT_ATOMS: atom_id res chain seq x y z
N MET A 1 -6.58 -16.76 -13.67
CA MET A 1 -5.32 -17.35 -14.17
C MET A 1 -4.47 -17.94 -13.04
N GLU A 2 -4.60 -17.50 -11.79
CA GLU A 2 -3.71 -17.99 -10.70
C GLU A 2 -3.82 -19.51 -10.41
N ASN A 3 -4.99 -20.12 -10.61
CA ASN A 3 -5.19 -21.57 -10.45
C ASN A 3 -4.82 -22.40 -11.70
N VAL A 4 -4.11 -21.81 -12.66
CA VAL A 4 -3.68 -22.46 -13.90
C VAL A 4 -2.15 -22.59 -13.86
N SER A 5 -1.59 -23.68 -14.41
CA SER A 5 -0.13 -23.88 -14.47
C SER A 5 0.55 -22.89 -15.42
N ASP A 6 1.84 -22.64 -15.18
CA ASP A 6 2.64 -21.70 -15.96
C ASP A 6 2.68 -22.09 -17.45
N ASP A 7 2.86 -23.38 -17.77
CA ASP A 7 2.92 -23.87 -19.16
C ASP A 7 1.66 -23.52 -19.97
N VAL A 8 0.48 -23.63 -19.36
CA VAL A 8 -0.79 -23.30 -20.03
C VAL A 8 -0.91 -21.79 -20.24
N ILE A 9 -0.45 -20.99 -19.28
CA ILE A 9 -0.45 -19.53 -19.39
C ILE A 9 0.51 -19.09 -20.51
N VAL A 10 1.75 -19.59 -20.49
CA VAL A 10 2.77 -19.32 -21.50
C VAL A 10 2.33 -19.79 -22.88
N GLY A 11 1.73 -20.98 -22.98
CA GLY A 11 1.18 -21.50 -24.24
C GLY A 11 0.12 -20.58 -24.85
N ARG A 12 -0.77 -20.01 -24.03
CA ARG A 12 -1.75 -19.01 -24.48
C ARG A 12 -1.09 -17.73 -24.96
N CYS A 13 -0.07 -17.23 -24.25
CA CYS A 13 0.71 -16.07 -24.68
C CYS A 13 1.37 -16.31 -26.05
N ILE A 14 2.03 -17.46 -26.23
CA ILE A 14 2.70 -17.82 -27.50
C ILE A 14 1.68 -17.96 -28.63
N ALA A 15 0.50 -18.53 -28.39
CA ALA A 15 -0.54 -18.62 -29.41
C ALA A 15 -1.01 -17.24 -29.90
N VAL A 16 -1.21 -16.28 -28.98
CA VAL A 16 -1.55 -14.89 -29.34
C VAL A 16 -0.43 -14.24 -30.13
N LEU A 17 0.82 -14.34 -29.67
CA LEU A 17 1.98 -13.77 -30.37
C LEU A 17 2.13 -14.35 -31.77
N LYS A 18 1.96 -15.67 -31.94
CA LYS A 18 2.00 -16.33 -33.26
C LYS A 18 0.89 -15.87 -34.20
N GLY A 19 -0.29 -15.56 -33.66
CA GLY A 19 -1.40 -14.99 -34.44
C GLY A 19 -1.10 -13.57 -34.97
N ILE A 20 -0.29 -12.79 -34.24
CA ILE A 20 0.07 -11.41 -34.62
C ILE A 20 1.31 -11.40 -35.52
N PHE A 21 2.36 -12.13 -35.16
CA PHE A 21 3.68 -12.04 -35.78
C PHE A 21 4.00 -13.19 -36.74
N GLY A 22 3.13 -14.21 -36.83
CA GLY A 22 3.32 -15.39 -37.66
C GLY A 22 4.04 -16.54 -36.93
N ASN A 23 3.68 -17.78 -37.28
CA ASN A 23 4.12 -18.99 -36.58
C ASN A 23 5.65 -19.20 -36.54
N SER A 24 6.36 -18.80 -37.60
CA SER A 24 7.82 -18.95 -37.72
C SER A 24 8.60 -17.91 -36.94
N ASN A 25 7.98 -16.79 -36.57
CA ASN A 25 8.66 -15.63 -36.00
C ASN A 25 8.63 -15.60 -34.47
N VAL A 26 7.89 -16.54 -33.84
CA VAL A 26 7.75 -16.62 -32.38
C VAL A 26 8.32 -17.95 -31.89
N PRO A 27 9.60 -17.97 -31.44
CA PRO A 27 10.22 -19.16 -30.88
C PRO A 27 9.72 -19.45 -29.46
N GLN A 28 10.13 -20.59 -28.89
CA GLN A 28 9.87 -20.87 -27.48
C GLN A 28 10.72 -19.96 -26.57
N PRO A 29 10.15 -19.46 -25.46
CA PRO A 29 10.89 -18.66 -24.51
C PRO A 29 11.95 -19.52 -23.82
N LYS A 30 13.10 -18.92 -23.51
CA LYS A 30 14.15 -19.59 -22.70
C LYS A 30 13.79 -19.60 -21.22
N GLU A 31 13.18 -18.52 -20.75
CA GLU A 31 12.83 -18.30 -19.35
C GLU A 31 11.43 -17.69 -19.28
N THR A 32 10.70 -18.07 -18.24
CA THR A 32 9.34 -17.58 -18.01
C THR A 32 9.10 -17.41 -16.52
N VAL A 33 8.43 -16.33 -16.13
CA VAL A 33 7.99 -16.09 -14.75
C VAL A 33 6.54 -15.64 -14.78
N VAL A 34 5.70 -16.28 -13.95
CA VAL A 34 4.28 -15.92 -13.79
C VAL A 34 4.01 -15.51 -12.35
N THR A 35 3.70 -14.23 -12.13
CA THR A 35 3.34 -13.72 -10.81
C THR A 35 1.91 -14.10 -10.42
N ARG A 36 1.69 -14.39 -9.14
CA ARG A 36 0.36 -14.67 -8.57
C ARG A 36 0.16 -13.87 -7.27
N TRP A 37 -0.07 -12.57 -7.43
CA TRP A 37 -0.11 -11.62 -6.33
C TRP A 37 -1.23 -11.89 -5.32
N ARG A 38 -2.36 -12.46 -5.75
CA ARG A 38 -3.50 -12.69 -4.84
C ARG A 38 -3.21 -13.80 -3.83
N VAL A 39 -2.53 -14.87 -4.23
CA VAL A 39 -2.16 -15.98 -3.33
C VAL A 39 -0.90 -15.74 -2.51
N ASP A 40 -0.04 -14.80 -2.91
CA ASP A 40 1.14 -14.42 -2.14
C ASP A 40 0.73 -14.02 -0.70
N GLN A 41 1.35 -14.65 0.29
CA GLN A 41 1.01 -14.46 1.70
C GLN A 41 1.41 -13.11 2.28
N TRP A 42 2.36 -12.43 1.66
CA TRP A 42 2.86 -11.14 2.11
C TRP A 42 2.18 -9.97 1.39
N ALA A 43 1.50 -10.22 0.27
CA ALA A 43 0.82 -9.19 -0.52
C ALA A 43 -0.71 -9.33 -0.55
N ARG A 44 -1.26 -10.55 -0.71
CA ARG A 44 -2.71 -10.82 -0.80
C ARG A 44 -3.47 -10.06 -1.91
N GLY A 45 -2.76 -9.52 -2.88
CA GLY A 45 -3.28 -8.66 -3.93
C GLY A 45 -2.18 -7.83 -4.58
N SER A 46 -2.56 -7.01 -5.55
CA SER A 46 -1.62 -6.11 -6.24
C SER A 46 -1.50 -4.76 -5.53
N TYR A 47 -2.62 -4.06 -5.36
CA TYR A 47 -2.71 -2.73 -4.79
C TYR A 47 -4.18 -2.37 -4.51
N SER A 48 -4.38 -1.32 -3.72
CA SER A 48 -5.69 -0.78 -3.37
C SER A 48 -6.45 -0.17 -4.57
N PHE A 49 -7.76 -0.09 -4.43
CA PHE A 49 -8.64 0.65 -5.35
C PHE A 49 -9.88 1.14 -4.58
N VAL A 50 -10.55 2.19 -5.07
CA VAL A 50 -11.79 2.67 -4.46
C VAL A 50 -12.94 1.76 -4.92
N ALA A 51 -13.31 0.82 -4.06
CA ALA A 51 -14.44 -0.08 -4.31
C ALA A 51 -15.78 0.66 -4.32
N VAL A 52 -16.81 0.04 -4.90
CA VAL A 52 -18.18 0.56 -4.83
C VAL A 52 -18.60 0.68 -3.36
N GLY A 53 -19.05 1.87 -2.96
CA GLY A 53 -19.41 2.20 -1.58
C GLY A 53 -18.25 2.72 -0.73
N ALA A 54 -17.00 2.64 -1.20
CA ALA A 54 -15.84 3.25 -0.57
C ALA A 54 -15.61 4.67 -1.11
N SER A 55 -14.75 5.43 -0.43
CA SER A 55 -14.37 6.78 -0.85
C SER A 55 -12.89 7.07 -0.57
N GLY A 56 -12.39 8.19 -1.11
CA GLY A 56 -11.04 8.67 -0.80
C GLY A 56 -10.79 8.89 0.70
N THR A 57 -11.84 9.14 1.48
CA THR A 57 -11.75 9.32 2.93
C THR A 57 -11.33 8.04 3.66
N ASP A 58 -11.58 6.86 3.08
CA ASP A 58 -11.18 5.59 3.70
C ASP A 58 -9.66 5.46 3.78
N TYR A 59 -8.91 6.04 2.83
CA TYR A 59 -7.45 6.14 2.92
C TYR A 59 -6.99 7.03 4.08
N ASP A 60 -7.72 8.13 4.33
CA ASP A 60 -7.41 9.03 5.44
C ASP A 60 -7.67 8.35 6.78
N VAL A 61 -8.74 7.55 6.87
CA VAL A 61 -9.03 6.70 8.04
C VAL A 61 -7.93 5.66 8.26
N LEU A 62 -7.48 4.97 7.19
CA LEU A 62 -6.38 4.01 7.28
C LEU A 62 -5.05 4.66 7.69
N ALA A 63 -4.85 5.95 7.37
CA ALA A 63 -3.66 6.70 7.77
C ALA A 63 -3.71 7.22 9.21
N ALA A 64 -4.84 7.11 9.90
CA ALA A 64 -4.99 7.62 11.26
C ALA A 64 -4.25 6.72 12.28
N PRO A 65 -3.47 7.29 13.21
CA PRO A 65 -2.79 6.49 14.22
C PRO A 65 -3.76 6.01 15.30
N VAL A 66 -3.45 4.89 15.95
CA VAL A 66 -4.26 4.34 17.04
C VAL A 66 -3.78 4.85 18.39
N LEU A 67 -4.72 5.41 19.15
CA LEU A 67 -4.53 5.81 20.54
C LEU A 67 -4.83 4.64 21.46
N PRO A 68 -3.93 4.29 22.41
CA PRO A 68 -4.24 3.29 23.42
C PRO A 68 -5.32 3.82 24.37
N GLN A 69 -6.15 2.94 24.93
CA GLN A 69 -7.06 3.34 26.00
C GLN A 69 -6.27 3.57 27.29
N PRO A 70 -6.64 4.59 28.10
CA PRO A 70 -6.03 4.78 29.40
C PRO A 70 -6.35 3.58 30.31
N GLN A 71 -5.35 3.06 31.01
CA GLN A 71 -5.53 1.91 31.91
C GLN A 71 -6.41 2.25 33.12
N ASN A 72 -6.37 3.51 33.56
CA ASN A 72 -7.26 4.06 34.56
C ASN A 72 -7.98 5.29 33.99
N PRO A 73 -9.33 5.34 33.98
CA PRO A 73 -10.10 6.50 33.51
C PRO A 73 -9.79 7.82 34.25
N GLN A 74 -9.19 7.74 35.44
CA GLN A 74 -8.79 8.88 36.25
C GLN A 74 -7.36 9.36 35.96
N ASP A 75 -6.60 8.60 35.16
CA ASP A 75 -5.26 9.00 34.75
C ASP A 75 -5.34 10.19 33.80
N LYS A 76 -4.66 11.27 34.16
CA LYS A 76 -4.59 12.51 33.39
C LYS A 76 -3.37 12.54 32.47
N THR A 77 -2.58 11.46 32.42
CA THR A 77 -1.46 11.38 31.49
C THR A 77 -1.96 11.51 30.04
N PRO A 78 -1.31 12.34 29.21
CA PRO A 78 -1.68 12.47 27.81
C PRO A 78 -1.56 11.12 27.10
N VAL A 79 -2.64 10.71 26.43
CA VAL A 79 -2.62 9.50 25.60
C VAL A 79 -1.80 9.75 24.34
N VAL A 80 -0.66 9.07 24.24
CA VAL A 80 0.23 9.16 23.09
C VAL A 80 -0.08 8.02 22.10
N PRO A 81 -0.22 8.29 20.79
CA PRO A 81 -0.44 7.23 19.81
C PRO A 81 0.73 6.24 19.78
N ARG A 82 0.42 4.95 19.59
CA ARG A 82 1.42 3.86 19.62
C ARG A 82 1.53 3.07 18.34
N LEU A 83 0.47 3.05 17.53
CA LEU A 83 0.43 2.35 16.25
C LEU A 83 0.16 3.38 15.15
N PHE A 84 1.05 3.41 14.17
CA PHE A 84 1.02 4.31 13.02
C PHE A 84 0.97 3.47 11.75
N PHE A 85 0.34 4.01 10.70
CA PHE A 85 0.14 3.29 9.45
C PHE A 85 0.68 4.10 8.27
N ALA A 86 1.55 3.45 7.49
CA ALA A 86 2.07 3.92 6.23
C ALA A 86 1.90 2.83 5.16
N GLY A 87 2.10 3.19 3.90
CA GLY A 87 1.97 2.31 2.75
C GLY A 87 1.02 2.88 1.70
N GLU A 88 0.98 2.24 0.52
CA GLU A 88 0.21 2.71 -0.63
C GLU A 88 -1.29 2.90 -0.33
N HIS A 89 -1.85 2.06 0.54
CA HIS A 89 -3.24 2.09 0.97
C HIS A 89 -3.55 3.13 2.05
N THR A 90 -2.61 4.05 2.35
CA THR A 90 -2.78 5.08 3.40
C THR A 90 -2.63 6.50 2.87
N ILE A 91 -2.60 6.72 1.55
CA ILE A 91 -2.42 8.05 0.96
C ILE A 91 -3.45 8.34 -0.12
N ARG A 92 -4.40 9.22 0.21
CA ARG A 92 -5.57 9.52 -0.62
C ARG A 92 -5.24 10.04 -2.03
N ASN A 93 -4.23 10.89 -2.15
CA ASN A 93 -3.94 11.57 -3.42
C ASN A 93 -3.06 10.74 -4.37
N TYR A 94 -2.38 9.71 -3.85
CA TYR A 94 -1.43 8.92 -4.62
C TYR A 94 -1.51 7.41 -4.28
N PRO A 95 -2.71 6.80 -4.19
CA PRO A 95 -2.83 5.37 -3.85
C PRO A 95 -2.28 4.49 -4.97
N ALA A 96 -2.03 3.21 -4.70
CA ALA A 96 -1.59 2.21 -5.68
C ALA A 96 -0.29 2.54 -6.43
N THR A 97 0.57 3.40 -5.85
CA THR A 97 1.82 3.83 -6.47
C THR A 97 3.01 3.71 -5.52
N VAL A 98 4.20 3.51 -6.09
CA VAL A 98 5.47 3.49 -5.34
C VAL A 98 5.73 4.85 -4.68
N HIS A 99 5.54 5.96 -5.41
CA HIS A 99 5.75 7.29 -4.85
C HIS A 99 4.74 7.62 -3.74
N GLY A 100 3.50 7.11 -3.83
CA GLY A 100 2.52 7.22 -2.74
C GLY A 100 3.00 6.49 -1.49
N ALA A 101 3.44 5.24 -1.63
CA ALA A 101 4.03 4.49 -0.52
C ALA A 101 5.22 5.24 0.11
N PHE A 102 6.13 5.76 -0.71
CA PHE A 102 7.26 6.56 -0.26
C PHE A 102 6.82 7.81 0.53
N LEU A 103 5.90 8.61 -0.02
CA LEU A 103 5.40 9.83 0.62
C LEU A 103 4.67 9.53 1.95
N SER A 104 3.91 8.44 2.00
CA SER A 104 3.28 8.00 3.26
C SER A 104 4.31 7.61 4.33
N GLY A 105 5.45 7.05 3.93
CA GLY A 105 6.58 6.77 4.82
C GLY A 105 7.21 8.04 5.37
N LEU A 106 7.43 9.06 4.53
CA LEU A 106 7.90 10.38 4.99
C LEU A 106 6.92 11.03 5.96
N ARG A 107 5.61 10.92 5.67
CA ARG A 107 4.53 11.45 6.52
C ARG A 107 4.56 10.84 7.92
N GLU A 108 4.57 9.51 8.05
CA GLU A 108 4.59 8.88 9.37
C GLU A 108 5.95 9.04 10.06
N GLY A 109 7.06 9.06 9.32
CA GLY A 109 8.38 9.36 9.88
C GLY A 109 8.42 10.73 10.56
N GLY A 110 7.87 11.76 9.89
CA GLY A 110 7.71 13.10 10.47
C GLY A 110 6.75 13.10 11.66
N ARG A 111 5.57 12.51 11.53
CA ARG A 111 4.56 12.47 12.61
C ARG A 111 5.08 11.78 13.88
N ILE A 112 5.79 10.66 13.73
CA ILE A 112 6.41 9.95 14.86
C ILE A 112 7.50 10.81 15.49
N SER A 113 8.37 11.43 14.68
CA SER A 113 9.41 12.34 15.17
C SER A 113 8.81 13.49 15.98
N ASP A 114 7.83 14.20 15.41
CA ASP A 114 7.16 15.32 16.09
C ASP A 114 6.51 14.88 17.42
N GLN A 115 5.90 13.70 17.45
CA GLN A 115 5.21 13.18 18.63
C GLN A 115 6.17 12.79 19.77
N PHE A 116 7.32 12.20 19.46
CA PHE A 116 8.21 11.61 20.48
C PHE A 116 9.47 12.43 20.76
N LEU A 117 9.92 13.25 19.81
CA LEU A 117 11.09 14.13 19.94
C LEU A 117 10.70 15.59 20.13
N GLY A 118 9.43 15.93 19.89
CA GLY A 118 8.92 17.30 19.91
C GLY A 118 9.12 18.01 18.56
N CYS A 119 8.43 19.14 18.41
CA CYS A 119 8.38 19.91 17.18
C CYS A 119 8.72 21.39 17.47
N PRO A 120 10.02 21.75 17.56
CA PRO A 120 10.44 23.08 18.02
C PRO A 120 10.13 24.21 17.04
N TYR A 121 9.82 23.87 15.78
CA TYR A 121 9.38 24.80 14.73
C TYR A 121 7.86 24.90 14.63
N SER A 122 7.09 24.23 15.50
CA SER A 122 5.65 24.39 15.55
C SER A 122 5.29 25.80 16.05
N PRO A 123 4.29 26.48 15.47
CA PRO A 123 3.85 27.79 15.95
C PRO A 123 3.46 27.72 17.43
N ASP A 124 3.80 28.76 18.21
CA ASP A 124 3.37 28.82 19.61
C ASP A 124 1.84 28.85 19.67
N PRO A 125 1.18 27.86 20.32
CA PRO A 125 -0.27 27.82 20.44
C PRO A 125 -0.86 29.03 21.18
N LYS A 126 -0.05 29.87 21.83
CA LYS A 126 -0.48 31.12 22.48
C LYS A 126 -0.51 32.34 21.55
N VAL A 127 -0.05 32.21 20.31
CA VAL A 127 0.05 33.30 19.32
C VAL A 127 -1.02 33.18 18.22
N GLN A 128 -2.00 32.27 18.39
CA GLN A 128 -3.23 32.17 17.59
C GLN A 128 -4.44 32.64 18.40
#